data_AF-A0A1I4LNL7-F1
#
_entry.id   AF-A0A1I4LNL7-F1
#
_cell.length_a   1.000
_cell.length_b   1.000
_cell.length_c   1.000
_cell.angle_alpha   90.00
_cell.angle_beta   90.00
_cell.angle_gamma   90.00
#
_symmetry.space_group_name_H-M   'P 1'
#
loop_
_entity.id
_entity.type
_entity.pdbx_description
1 polymer ?
#
loop_
_entity_poly.entity_id
_entity_poly.type
_entity_poly.pdbx_seq_one_letter_code
_entity_poly.pdbx_strand_id
1 'polypeptide(L)'
;MLRIFERGHVMEECMVQWLCTAGFDLRTRKPNGEQFGFSVVDGRLQGHIDGVIVNGPEGFAYPALWENKCLGSKSWRELEKNQLAVAKPVYAAQVALYQAYLELHEHPALFTALNADTMEIYSELVPFDASLAQRMSDRAVKVISATEADELLPRSFNDSTHFECRMCSWQDRCWRTLT
;
A
#
# COMPACT_ATOMS: atom_id res chain seq x y z
N MET A 1 -3.93 21.28 2.60
CA MET A 1 -3.29 20.02 2.15
C MET A 1 -1.80 20.28 1.95
N LEU A 2 -0.91 19.38 2.37
CA LEU A 2 0.52 19.53 2.05
C LEU A 2 0.73 19.31 0.55
N ARG A 3 1.57 20.12 -0.09
CA ARG A 3 1.81 20.08 -1.56
C ARG A 3 2.24 18.70 -2.06
N ILE A 4 2.94 17.93 -1.23
CA ILE A 4 3.35 16.56 -1.56
C ILE A 4 2.16 15.61 -1.76
N PHE A 5 1.10 15.77 -0.96
CA PHE A 5 -0.12 14.98 -1.09
C PHE A 5 -0.98 15.45 -2.26
N GLU A 6 -1.06 16.77 -2.47
CA GLU A 6 -1.75 17.35 -3.62
C GLU A 6 -1.18 16.83 -4.95
N ARG A 7 0.16 16.84 -5.08
CA ARG A 7 0.84 16.25 -6.23
C ARG A 7 0.44 14.78 -6.41
N GLY A 8 0.40 14.00 -5.33
CA GLY A 8 -0.04 12.61 -5.36
C GLY A 8 -1.40 12.45 -6.02
N HIS A 9 -2.41 13.20 -5.56
CA HIS A 9 -3.77 13.14 -6.11
C HIS A 9 -3.84 13.55 -7.58
N VAL A 10 -3.18 14.65 -7.97
CA VAL A 10 -3.17 15.10 -9.37
C VAL A 10 -2.54 14.03 -10.29
N MET A 11 -1.46 13.41 -9.84
CA MET A 11 -0.77 12.36 -10.60
C MET A 11 -1.59 11.06 -10.69
N GLU A 12 -2.37 10.73 -9.65
CA GLU A 12 -3.32 9.63 -9.68
C GLU A 12 -4.43 9.88 -10.71
N GLU A 13 -5.03 11.07 -10.73
CA GLU A 13 -6.02 11.45 -11.74
C GLU A 13 -5.46 11.37 -13.18
N CYS A 14 -4.21 11.80 -13.38
CA CYS A 14 -3.54 11.64 -14.67
C CYS A 14 -3.41 10.15 -15.07
N MET A 15 -2.98 9.28 -14.15
CA MET A 15 -2.87 7.84 -14.43
C MET A 15 -4.22 7.20 -14.76
N VAL A 16 -5.29 7.59 -14.06
CA VAL A 16 -6.66 7.14 -14.40
C VAL A 16 -6.97 7.49 -15.85
N GLN A 17 -6.74 8.73 -16.27
CA GLN A 17 -6.99 9.17 -17.64
C GLN A 17 -6.16 8.40 -18.66
N TRP A 18 -4.88 8.16 -18.38
CA TRP A 18 -4.00 7.43 -19.30
C TRP A 18 -4.35 5.95 -19.42
N LEU A 19 -4.71 5.28 -18.32
CA LEU A 19 -5.17 3.89 -18.34
C LEU A 19 -6.49 3.77 -19.13
N CYS A 20 -7.45 4.66 -18.89
CA CYS A 20 -8.69 4.70 -19.67
C CYS A 20 -8.42 4.96 -21.16
N THR A 21 -7.52 5.89 -21.48
CA THR A 21 -7.11 6.19 -22.87
C THR A 21 -6.41 4.99 -23.53
N ALA A 22 -5.68 4.18 -22.76
CA ALA A 22 -5.07 2.94 -23.21
C ALA A 22 -6.08 1.79 -23.37
N GLY A 23 -7.37 2.01 -23.10
CA GLY A 23 -8.45 1.06 -23.34
C GLY A 23 -8.87 0.22 -22.13
N PHE A 24 -8.36 0.51 -20.93
CA PHE A 24 -8.82 -0.16 -19.70
C PHE A 24 -10.16 0.39 -19.23
N ASP A 25 -11.09 -0.49 -18.84
CA ASP A 25 -12.28 -0.13 -18.08
C ASP A 25 -11.93 -0.07 -16.58
N LEU A 26 -11.49 1.11 -16.14
CA LEU A 26 -11.07 1.38 -14.77
C LEU A 26 -12.20 2.03 -13.95
N ARG A 27 -12.51 1.43 -12.80
CA ARG A 27 -13.47 1.94 -11.81
C ARG A 27 -12.72 2.41 -10.57
N THR A 28 -12.77 3.70 -10.27
CA THR A 28 -12.16 4.28 -9.06
C THR A 28 -13.16 4.44 -7.91
N ARG A 29 -14.46 4.31 -8.21
CA ARG A 29 -15.57 4.42 -7.24
C ARG A 29 -16.66 3.40 -7.51
N LYS A 30 -17.36 3.01 -6.44
CA LYS A 30 -18.60 2.23 -6.47
C LYS A 30 -19.76 3.08 -7.03
N PRO A 31 -20.90 2.46 -7.41
CA PRO A 31 -22.07 3.20 -7.90
C PRO A 31 -22.63 4.24 -6.92
N ASN A 32 -22.41 4.07 -5.62
CA ASN A 32 -22.79 5.03 -4.58
C ASN A 32 -21.79 6.18 -4.39
N GLY A 33 -20.70 6.23 -5.18
CA GLY A 33 -19.67 7.27 -5.12
C GLY A 33 -18.53 6.99 -4.12
N GLU A 34 -18.64 5.94 -3.31
CA GLU A 34 -17.58 5.56 -2.35
C GLU A 34 -16.38 4.94 -3.06
N GLN A 35 -15.20 5.07 -2.45
CA GLN A 35 -14.02 4.33 -2.91
C GLN A 35 -14.19 2.82 -2.65
N PHE A 36 -13.48 2.02 -3.44
CA PHE A 36 -13.35 0.59 -3.16
C PHE A 36 -12.42 0.42 -1.97
N GLY A 37 -12.86 -0.33 -0.97
CA GLY A 37 -12.14 -0.49 0.27
C GLY A 37 -12.79 -1.51 1.19
N PHE A 38 -12.03 -1.92 2.19
CA PHE A 38 -12.45 -2.88 3.20
C PHE A 38 -12.35 -2.24 4.58
N SER A 39 -13.12 -2.78 5.52
CA SER A 39 -13.12 -2.36 6.92
C SER A 39 -13.41 -3.58 7.77
N VAL A 40 -12.47 -3.92 8.66
CA VAL A 40 -12.54 -5.08 9.56
C VAL A 40 -12.08 -4.68 10.95
N VAL A 41 -12.32 -5.54 11.94
CA VAL A 41 -12.02 -5.28 13.35
C VAL A 41 -12.66 -3.95 13.79
N ASP A 42 -13.97 -3.83 13.59
CA ASP A 42 -14.75 -2.62 13.92
C ASP A 42 -14.15 -1.31 13.37
N GLY A 43 -13.59 -1.36 12.16
CA GLY A 43 -13.00 -0.21 11.45
C GLY A 43 -11.58 0.17 11.89
N ARG A 44 -10.95 -0.65 12.73
CA ARG A 44 -9.58 -0.45 13.22
C ARG A 44 -8.54 -0.83 12.16
N LEU A 45 -8.89 -1.75 11.27
CA LEU A 45 -8.13 -2.06 10.07
C LEU A 45 -9.00 -1.79 8.84
N GLN A 46 -8.59 -0.81 8.04
CA GLN A 46 -9.29 -0.41 6.83
C GLN A 46 -8.31 0.12 5.80
N GLY A 47 -8.73 0.12 4.55
CA GLY A 47 -7.97 0.72 3.47
C GLY A 47 -8.78 0.81 2.18
N HIS A 48 -8.32 1.69 1.30
CA HIS A 48 -8.93 1.96 0.01
C HIS A 48 -7.90 1.73 -1.09
N ILE A 49 -8.37 1.15 -2.19
CA ILE A 49 -7.58 1.00 -3.42
C ILE A 49 -7.83 2.19 -4.34
N ASP A 50 -6.88 2.45 -5.21
CA ASP A 50 -7.00 3.53 -6.19
C ASP A 50 -8.02 3.18 -7.30
N GLY A 51 -8.18 1.90 -7.63
CA GLY A 51 -9.31 1.42 -8.43
C GLY A 51 -9.29 -0.08 -8.76
N VAL A 52 -10.33 -0.52 -9.48
CA VAL A 52 -10.45 -1.88 -10.02
C VAL A 52 -10.59 -1.79 -11.53
N ILE A 53 -9.77 -2.54 -12.24
CA ILE A 53 -9.87 -2.69 -13.69
C ILE A 53 -10.75 -3.91 -13.97
N VAL A 54 -11.86 -3.72 -14.68
CA VAL A 54 -12.89 -4.76 -14.88
C VAL A 54 -12.93 -5.31 -16.30
N ASN A 55 -12.29 -4.64 -17.25
CA ASN A 55 -12.12 -5.09 -18.63
C ASN A 55 -11.01 -4.28 -19.32
N GLY A 56 -10.61 -4.66 -20.53
CA GLY A 56 -9.64 -3.88 -21.31
C GLY A 56 -8.89 -4.68 -22.37
N PRO A 57 -7.66 -4.26 -22.72
CA PRO A 57 -6.86 -4.87 -23.77
C PRO A 57 -6.55 -6.36 -23.53
N GLU A 58 -6.30 -7.09 -24.62
CA GLU A 58 -5.84 -8.48 -24.57
C GLU A 58 -4.50 -8.61 -23.81
N GLY A 59 -4.30 -9.76 -23.16
CA GLY A 59 -3.08 -10.06 -22.39
C GLY A 59 -3.15 -9.74 -20.89
N PHE A 60 -4.26 -9.16 -20.42
CA PHE A 60 -4.56 -8.96 -19.01
C PHE A 60 -5.72 -9.85 -18.56
N ALA A 61 -5.79 -10.10 -17.25
CA ALA A 61 -6.91 -10.81 -16.62
C ALA A 61 -7.70 -9.84 -15.73
N TYR A 62 -9.01 -10.04 -15.64
CA TYR A 62 -9.95 -9.13 -14.98
C TYR A 62 -10.97 -9.90 -14.13
N PRO A 63 -11.40 -9.36 -12.98
CA PRO A 63 -11.04 -8.05 -12.43
C PRO A 63 -9.62 -8.04 -11.83
N ALA A 64 -8.92 -6.91 -11.97
CA ALA A 64 -7.61 -6.68 -11.38
C ALA A 64 -7.62 -5.44 -10.50
N LEU A 65 -7.01 -5.53 -9.32
CA LEU A 65 -6.75 -4.38 -8.46
C LEU A 65 -5.77 -3.43 -9.16
N TRP A 66 -5.98 -2.12 -9.03
CA TRP A 66 -5.01 -1.11 -9.42
C TRP A 66 -4.60 -0.26 -8.21
N GLU A 67 -3.29 -0.09 -8.04
CA GLU A 67 -2.68 0.79 -7.03
C GLU A 67 -1.57 1.61 -7.69
N ASN A 68 -1.53 2.91 -7.38
CA ASN A 68 -0.64 3.88 -7.98
C ASN A 68 0.17 4.65 -6.92
N LYS A 69 1.39 5.04 -7.29
CA LYS A 69 2.25 5.91 -6.47
C LYS A 69 2.94 6.98 -7.31
N CYS A 70 3.24 8.11 -6.68
CA CYS A 70 4.12 9.14 -7.23
C CYS A 70 5.40 9.20 -6.38
N LEU A 71 6.52 8.75 -6.96
CA LEU A 71 7.79 8.54 -6.25
C LEU A 71 8.86 9.51 -6.75
N GLY A 72 9.75 9.98 -5.87
CA GLY A 72 10.95 10.70 -6.32
C GLY A 72 11.94 9.77 -7.04
N SER A 73 12.79 10.33 -7.92
CA SER A 73 13.66 9.55 -8.83
C SER A 73 14.45 8.42 -8.18
N LYS A 74 15.03 8.62 -6.98
CA LYS A 74 15.80 7.57 -6.31
C LYS A 74 14.92 6.35 -5.99
N SER A 75 13.77 6.60 -5.38
CA SER A 75 12.84 5.53 -4.98
C SER A 75 12.21 4.86 -6.20
N TRP A 76 12.01 5.61 -7.29
CA TRP A 76 11.50 5.08 -8.55
C TRP A 76 12.52 4.15 -9.23
N ARG A 77 13.79 4.56 -9.32
CA ARG A 77 14.87 3.71 -9.90
C ARG A 77 15.11 2.43 -9.09
N GLU A 78 14.98 2.49 -7.76
CA GLU A 78 15.03 1.29 -6.92
C GLU A 78 13.90 0.30 -7.28
N LEU A 79 12.71 0.83 -7.55
CA LEU A 79 11.54 0.05 -7.96
C LEU A 79 11.75 -0.57 -9.35
N GLU A 80 12.18 0.22 -10.32
CA GLU A 80 12.51 -0.25 -11.67
C GLU A 80 13.54 -1.40 -11.64
N LYS A 81 14.58 -1.26 -10.79
CA LYS A 81 15.65 -2.25 -10.68
C LYS A 81 15.23 -3.55 -9.99
N ASN A 82 14.42 -3.48 -8.93
CA ASN A 82 14.20 -4.62 -8.03
C ASN A 82 12.74 -5.08 -7.92
N GLN A 83 11.81 -4.45 -8.65
CA GLN A 83 10.37 -4.69 -8.57
C GLN A 83 9.78 -4.39 -7.18
N LEU A 84 8.45 -4.41 -7.08
CA LEU A 84 7.69 -3.92 -5.91
C LEU A 84 8.05 -4.66 -4.64
N ALA A 85 8.04 -5.99 -4.68
CA ALA A 85 8.20 -6.85 -3.51
C ALA A 85 9.53 -6.59 -2.78
N VAL A 86 10.62 -6.34 -3.51
CA VAL A 86 11.94 -6.10 -2.95
C VAL A 86 12.15 -4.61 -2.67
N ALA A 87 11.82 -3.74 -3.62
CA ALA A 87 12.13 -2.32 -3.50
C ALA A 87 11.25 -1.59 -2.47
N LYS A 88 9.97 -1.98 -2.37
CA LYS A 88 8.99 -1.34 -1.49
C LYS A 88 8.11 -2.40 -0.81
N PRO A 89 8.65 -3.20 0.13
CA PRO A 89 7.89 -4.27 0.80
C PRO A 89 6.61 -3.80 1.50
N VAL A 90 6.57 -2.53 1.94
CA VAL A 90 5.37 -1.90 2.52
C VAL A 90 4.23 -1.78 1.50
N TYR A 91 4.53 -1.41 0.25
CA TYR A 91 3.53 -1.34 -0.81
C TYR A 91 3.12 -2.73 -1.29
N ALA A 92 4.05 -3.69 -1.34
CA ALA A 92 3.70 -5.09 -1.61
C ALA A 92 2.74 -5.66 -0.55
N ALA A 93 2.98 -5.36 0.72
CA ALA A 93 2.07 -5.73 1.81
C ALA A 93 0.69 -5.08 1.66
N GLN A 94 0.64 -3.80 1.27
CA GLN A 94 -0.60 -3.08 1.00
C GLN A 94 -1.40 -3.76 -0.12
N VAL A 95 -0.78 -4.02 -1.28
CA VAL A 95 -1.40 -4.71 -2.42
C VAL A 95 -1.91 -6.10 -2.00
N ALA A 96 -1.11 -6.90 -1.30
CA ALA A 96 -1.52 -8.23 -0.86
C ALA A 96 -2.72 -8.21 0.10
N LEU A 97 -2.73 -7.27 1.06
CA LEU A 97 -3.89 -7.08 1.95
C LEU A 97 -5.14 -6.73 1.14
N TYR A 98 -5.03 -5.81 0.21
CA TYR A 98 -6.17 -5.38 -0.59
C TYR A 98 -6.70 -6.49 -1.51
N GLN A 99 -5.83 -7.25 -2.17
CA GLN A 99 -6.24 -8.43 -2.95
C GLN A 99 -6.99 -9.44 -2.09
N ALA A 100 -6.55 -9.68 -0.85
CA ALA A 100 -7.23 -10.59 0.08
C ALA A 100 -8.59 -10.05 0.54
N TYR A 101 -8.63 -8.86 1.15
CA TYR A 101 -9.84 -8.33 1.79
C TYR A 101 -10.91 -7.82 0.81
N LEU A 102 -10.56 -7.56 -0.44
CA LEU A 102 -11.51 -7.21 -1.51
C LEU A 102 -11.82 -8.38 -2.44
N GLU A 103 -11.32 -9.59 -2.13
CA GLU A 103 -11.50 -10.78 -2.96
C GLU A 103 -10.98 -10.62 -4.42
N LEU A 104 -9.97 -9.77 -4.61
CA LEU A 104 -9.31 -9.50 -5.90
C LEU A 104 -7.99 -10.27 -6.05
N HIS A 105 -7.96 -11.52 -5.60
CA HIS A 105 -6.75 -12.34 -5.52
C HIS A 105 -6.58 -13.33 -6.68
N GLU A 106 -7.63 -13.55 -7.49
CA GLU A 106 -7.57 -14.48 -8.62
C GLU A 106 -6.63 -14.02 -9.74
N HIS A 107 -6.42 -12.71 -9.84
CA HIS A 107 -5.59 -12.10 -10.89
C HIS A 107 -4.54 -11.15 -10.29
N PRO A 108 -3.37 -11.01 -10.94
CA PRO A 108 -2.36 -10.05 -10.51
C PRO A 108 -2.90 -8.62 -10.45
N ALA A 109 -2.52 -7.87 -9.42
CA ALA A 109 -2.79 -6.44 -9.35
C ALA A 109 -1.90 -5.69 -10.34
N LEU A 110 -2.40 -4.62 -10.96
CA LEU A 110 -1.59 -3.66 -11.67
C LEU A 110 -1.06 -2.62 -10.68
N PHE A 111 0.24 -2.63 -10.43
CA PHE A 111 0.90 -1.57 -9.66
C PHE A 111 1.57 -0.58 -10.63
N THR A 112 1.29 0.71 -10.46
CA THR A 112 1.96 1.77 -11.24
C THR A 112 2.71 2.74 -10.35
N ALA A 113 3.84 3.25 -10.85
CA ALA A 113 4.53 4.35 -10.20
C ALA A 113 5.02 5.38 -11.20
N LEU A 114 4.65 6.64 -10.96
CA LEU A 114 5.19 7.79 -11.66
C LEU A 114 6.47 8.28 -11.01
N ASN A 115 7.48 8.57 -11.83
CA ASN A 115 8.62 9.36 -11.39
C ASN A 115 8.22 10.84 -11.33
N ALA A 116 8.25 11.43 -10.14
CA ALA A 116 7.86 12.81 -9.90
C ALA A 116 8.74 13.85 -10.62
N ASP A 117 9.92 13.45 -11.09
CA ASP A 117 10.89 14.36 -11.73
C ASP A 117 10.87 14.22 -13.26
N THR A 118 10.57 13.03 -13.80
CA THR A 118 10.66 12.73 -15.24
C THR A 118 9.33 12.35 -15.88
N MET A 119 8.29 12.08 -15.10
CA MET A 119 6.99 11.57 -15.55
C MET A 119 7.03 10.18 -16.21
N GLU A 120 8.14 9.46 -16.08
CA GLU A 120 8.24 8.06 -16.51
C GLU A 120 7.30 7.17 -15.68
N ILE A 121 6.67 6.21 -16.35
CA ILE A 121 5.73 5.27 -15.75
C ILE A 121 6.43 3.93 -15.59
N TYR A 122 6.49 3.45 -14.35
CA TYR A 122 6.73 2.06 -14.03
C TYR A 122 5.39 1.34 -13.91
N SER A 123 5.31 0.09 -14.40
CA SER A 123 4.14 -0.77 -14.27
C SER A 123 4.55 -2.21 -14.02
N GLU A 124 3.88 -2.88 -13.09
CA GLU A 124 4.13 -4.26 -12.69
C GLU A 124 2.82 -5.01 -12.46
N LEU A 125 2.74 -6.24 -12.95
CA LEU A 125 1.69 -7.19 -12.56
C LEU A 125 2.15 -7.93 -11.31
N VAL A 126 1.53 -7.64 -10.17
CA VAL A 126 1.91 -8.17 -8.86
C VAL A 126 1.01 -9.36 -8.52
N PRO A 127 1.52 -10.61 -8.52
CA PRO A 127 0.74 -11.78 -8.15
C PRO A 127 0.30 -11.73 -6.69
N PHE A 128 -0.81 -12.38 -6.39
CA PHE A 128 -1.28 -12.48 -5.01
C PHE A 128 -0.31 -13.31 -4.14
N ASP A 129 0.18 -12.71 -3.06
CA ASP A 129 0.93 -13.40 -2.01
C ASP A 129 0.05 -13.61 -0.78
N ALA A 130 -0.64 -14.75 -0.75
CA ALA A 130 -1.50 -15.16 0.36
C ALA A 130 -0.74 -15.21 1.70
N SER A 131 0.52 -15.62 1.66
CA SER A 131 1.35 -15.74 2.86
C SER A 131 1.68 -14.36 3.44
N LEU A 132 1.94 -13.37 2.58
CA LEU A 132 2.16 -11.98 2.98
C LEU A 132 0.88 -11.36 3.53
N ALA A 133 -0.24 -11.54 2.83
CA ALA A 133 -1.54 -11.05 3.29
C ALA A 133 -1.90 -11.58 4.69
N GLN A 134 -1.71 -12.88 4.92
CA GLN A 134 -1.96 -13.49 6.24
C GLN A 134 -1.01 -12.93 7.30
N ARG A 135 0.31 -12.92 7.05
CA ARG A 135 1.30 -12.40 8.01
C ARG A 135 1.01 -10.94 8.40
N MET A 136 0.60 -10.12 7.44
CA MET A 136 0.29 -8.71 7.70
C MET A 136 -1.03 -8.53 8.43
N SER A 137 -2.01 -9.39 8.18
CA SER A 137 -3.26 -9.44 8.95
C SER A 137 -3.02 -9.83 10.40
N ASP A 138 -2.23 -10.88 10.66
CA ASP A 138 -1.86 -11.30 12.02
C ASP A 138 -1.10 -10.20 12.75
N ARG A 139 -0.22 -9.49 12.04
CA ARG A 139 0.50 -8.34 12.59
C ARG A 139 -0.45 -7.20 12.96
N ALA A 140 -1.45 -6.91 12.14
CA ALA A 140 -2.46 -5.89 12.43
C ALA A 140 -3.25 -6.26 13.70
N VAL A 141 -3.73 -7.50 13.80
CA VAL A 141 -4.42 -8.00 15.00
C VAL A 141 -3.54 -7.84 16.23
N LYS A 142 -2.26 -8.26 16.16
CA LYS A 142 -1.32 -8.11 17.27
C LYS A 142 -1.16 -6.65 17.73
N VAL A 143 -1.05 -5.71 16.78
CA VAL A 143 -0.95 -4.28 17.10
C VAL A 143 -2.24 -3.78 17.76
N ILE A 144 -3.39 -4.14 17.22
CA ILE A 144 -4.70 -3.71 17.72
C ILE A 144 -4.93 -4.25 19.14
N SER A 145 -4.73 -5.54 19.36
CA SER A 145 -4.91 -6.16 20.67
C SER A 145 -3.96 -5.59 21.73
N ALA A 146 -2.69 -5.37 21.39
CA ALA A 146 -1.76 -4.72 22.32
C ALA A 146 -2.19 -3.29 22.65
N THR A 147 -2.66 -2.53 21.65
CA THR A 147 -3.17 -1.17 21.84
C THR A 147 -4.40 -1.14 22.76
N GLU A 148 -5.29 -2.12 22.63
CA GLU A 148 -6.50 -2.24 23.46
C GLU A 148 -6.20 -2.65 24.90
N ALA A 149 -5.14 -3.44 25.10
CA ALA A 149 -4.64 -3.81 26.42
C ALA A 149 -3.73 -2.74 27.06
N ASP A 150 -3.48 -1.61 26.37
CA ASP A 150 -2.45 -0.60 26.73
C ASP A 150 -1.05 -1.22 26.93
N GLU A 151 -0.76 -2.28 26.17
CA GLU A 151 0.51 -3.00 26.19
C GLU A 151 1.48 -2.46 25.14
N LEU A 152 2.77 -2.40 25.52
CA LEU A 152 3.84 -2.17 24.55
C LEU A 152 4.20 -3.48 23.86
N LEU A 153 4.28 -3.44 22.53
CA LEU A 153 4.84 -4.54 21.74
C LEU A 153 6.33 -4.76 22.08
N PRO A 154 6.86 -5.96 21.83
CA PRO A 154 8.28 -6.24 22.02
C PRO A 154 9.15 -5.22 21.30
N ARG A 155 10.20 -4.76 21.97
CA ARG A 155 11.16 -3.82 21.39
C ARG A 155 11.93 -4.50 20.25
N SER A 156 12.24 -3.74 19.20
CA SER A 156 13.08 -4.23 18.10
C SER A 156 14.55 -4.40 18.52
N PHE A 157 14.97 -3.74 19.61
CA PHE A 157 16.35 -3.73 20.09
C PHE A 157 16.40 -3.90 21.61
N ASN A 158 17.51 -4.46 22.09
CA ASN A 158 17.75 -4.70 23.51
C ASN A 158 18.58 -3.60 24.19
N ASP A 159 18.96 -2.56 23.43
CA ASP A 159 19.77 -1.43 23.90
C ASP A 159 19.09 -0.11 23.52
N SER A 160 18.83 0.74 24.52
CA SER A 160 18.20 2.04 24.33
C SER A 160 19.05 3.01 23.53
N THR A 161 20.37 2.77 23.46
CA THR A 161 21.33 3.60 22.73
C THR A 161 21.51 3.20 21.27
N HIS A 162 20.82 2.14 20.81
CA HIS A 162 20.79 1.77 19.39
C HIS A 162 20.39 2.98 18.54
N PHE A 163 21.04 3.18 17.39
CA PHE A 163 20.91 4.42 16.63
C PHE A 163 19.46 4.71 16.22
N GLU A 164 18.68 3.69 15.85
CA GLU A 164 17.26 3.82 15.55
C GLU A 164 16.41 4.15 16.79
N CYS A 165 16.80 3.67 17.97
CA CYS A 165 16.15 4.06 19.23
C CYS A 165 16.41 5.52 19.57
N ARG A 166 17.64 6.02 19.39
CA ARG A 166 18.00 7.42 19.68
C ARG A 166 17.33 8.43 18.75
N MET A 167 16.94 8.00 17.55
CA MET A 167 16.21 8.84 16.59
C MET A 167 14.68 8.66 16.70
N CYS A 168 14.20 7.80 17.59
CA CYS A 168 12.78 7.53 17.76
C CYS A 168 12.14 8.56 18.70
N SER A 169 11.13 9.28 18.21
CA SER A 169 10.36 10.25 19.02
C SER A 169 9.64 9.63 20.23
N TRP A 170 9.56 8.30 20.30
CA TRP A 170 8.91 7.55 21.36
C TRP A 170 9.89 6.81 22.28
N GLN A 171 11.20 7.08 22.18
CA GLN A 171 12.24 6.39 22.96
C GLN A 171 11.93 6.40 24.46
N ASP A 172 11.63 7.56 25.04
CA ASP A 172 11.35 7.68 26.48
C ASP A 172 10.17 6.81 26.91
N ARG A 173 9.07 6.82 26.15
CA ARG A 173 7.90 5.95 26.43
C ARG A 173 8.27 4.48 26.29
N CYS A 174 9.02 4.13 25.25
CA CYS A 174 9.43 2.76 24.97
C CYS A 174 10.31 2.17 26.07
N TRP A 175 11.19 2.97 26.68
CA TRP A 175 12.17 2.53 27.67
C TRP A 175 11.80 2.84 29.13
N ARG A 176 10.72 3.58 29.38
CA ARG A 176 10.22 3.82 30.74
C ARG A 176 9.76 2.49 31.34
N THR A 177 10.31 2.14 32.50
CA THR A 177 9.78 1.05 33.33
C THR A 177 8.42 1.50 33.89
N LEU A 178 7.37 0.72 33.65
CA LEU A 178 6.10 0.94 34.33
C LEU A 178 6.33 0.66 35.82
N THR A 179 6.35 1.72 36.64
CA THR A 179 6.26 1.65 38.10
C THR A 179 4.82 1.48 38.52
#